data_AF-A0A3M6K0H4-F1
#
_entry.id   AF-A0A3M6K0H4-F1
#
_cell.length_a   1.000
_cell.length_b   1.000
_cell.length_c   1.000
_cell.angle_alpha   90.00
_cell.angle_beta   90.00
_cell.angle_gamma   90.00
#
_symmetry.space_group_name_H-M   'P 1'
#
loop_
_entity.id
_entity.type
_entity.pdbx_description
1 polymer ?
#
loop_
_entity_poly.entity_id
_entity_poly.type
_entity_poly.pdbx_seq_one_letter_code
_entity_poly.pdbx_strand_id
1 'polypeptide(L)' 'DDLQDEDGATVTYLIRKANISHSRISRILKTLVSQGLLEQVDSQGSNKYKISQTGREFLQAYYKFTSFADNFGLSI' A
#
# COMPACT_ATOMS: atom_id res chain seq x y z
N ASP A 1 -5.81 5.08 16.81
CA ASP A 1 -5.38 6.44 16.43
C ASP A 1 -5.27 6.49 14.89
N ASP A 2 -6.34 6.05 14.22
CA ASP A 2 -6.37 5.75 12.78
C ASP A 2 -7.00 6.90 11.99
N LEU A 3 -6.37 8.07 12.04
CA LEU A 3 -6.74 9.23 11.24
C LEU A 3 -5.52 9.74 10.46
N GLN A 4 -5.08 8.94 9.48
CA GLN A 4 -4.12 9.36 8.45
C GLN A 4 -4.57 8.94 7.03
N ASP A 5 -5.86 8.68 6.83
CA ASP A 5 -6.33 8.10 5.56
C ASP A 5 -6.49 9.11 4.42
N GLU A 6 -6.53 10.42 4.70
CA GLU A 6 -6.59 11.46 3.65
C GLU A 6 -5.19 11.90 3.18
N ASP A 7 -4.24 12.04 4.10
CA ASP A 7 -2.94 12.68 3.84
C ASP A 7 -1.80 11.70 3.50
N GLY A 8 -2.05 10.39 3.65
CA GLY A 8 -1.06 9.33 3.41
C GLY A 8 -0.02 9.17 4.54
N ALA A 9 0.79 8.13 4.40
CA ALA A 9 1.77 7.70 5.40
C ALA A 9 3.21 8.03 5.00
N THR A 10 4.03 8.45 5.97
CA THR A 10 5.46 8.70 5.75
C THR A 10 6.25 7.40 5.59
N VAL A 11 7.38 7.43 4.86
CA VAL A 11 8.30 6.28 4.74
C VAL A 11 8.71 5.74 6.12
N THR A 12 9.01 6.63 7.08
CA THR A 12 9.41 6.25 8.44
C THR A 12 8.30 5.47 9.17
N TYR A 13 7.05 5.92 9.04
CA TYR A 13 5.90 5.20 9.60
C TYR A 13 5.78 3.80 8.98
N LEU A 14 5.86 3.72 7.65
CA LEU A 14 5.74 2.46 6.92
C LEU A 14 6.84 1.46 7.30
N ILE A 15 8.09 1.92 7.48
CA ILE A 15 9.21 1.09 7.96
C ILE A 15 8.90 0.49 9.33
N ARG A 16 8.45 1.34 10.27
CA ARG A 16 8.14 0.92 11.64
C ARG A 16 6.98 -0.08 11.67
N LYS A 17 5.95 0.15 10.85
CA LYS A 17 4.75 -0.69 10.81
C LYS A 17 4.98 -2.03 10.11
N ALA A 18 5.72 -2.02 9.00
CA ALA A 18 6.00 -3.23 8.20
C ALA A 18 7.20 -4.04 8.73
N ASN A 19 8.00 -3.47 9.65
CA ASN A 19 9.21 -4.09 10.18
C ASN A 19 10.19 -4.56 9.09
N ILE A 20 10.44 -3.70 8.09
CA ILE A 20 11.35 -3.96 6.98
C ILE A 20 12.36 -2.84 6.82
N SER A 21 13.54 -3.17 6.30
CA SER A 21 14.60 -2.18 6.07
C SER A 21 14.17 -1.09 5.10
N HIS A 22 14.81 0.09 5.23
CA HIS A 22 14.62 1.21 4.32
C HIS A 22 14.85 0.80 2.85
N SER A 23 15.94 0.07 2.56
CA SER A 23 16.24 -0.38 1.19
C SER A 23 15.13 -1.24 0.59
N ARG A 24 14.56 -2.15 1.39
CA ARG A 24 13.49 -3.05 0.94
C ARG A 24 12.19 -2.28 0.71
N ILE A 25 11.80 -1.43 1.66
CA ILE A 25 10.56 -0.67 1.53
C ILE A 25 10.62 0.32 0.38
N SER A 26 11.75 1.02 0.18
CA SER A 26 11.88 1.99 -0.91
C SER A 26 11.71 1.31 -2.27
N ARG A 27 12.20 0.07 -2.44
CA ARG A 27 11.98 -0.70 -3.67
C ARG A 27 10.51 -1.06 -3.85
N ILE A 28 9.84 -1.52 -2.80
CA ILE A 28 8.41 -1.85 -2.84
C ILE A 28 7.57 -0.62 -3.19
N LEU A 29 7.81 0.50 -2.51
CA LEU A 29 7.08 1.75 -2.75
C LEU A 29 7.28 2.25 -4.18
N LYS A 30 8.52 2.22 -4.70
CA LYS A 30 8.79 2.56 -6.11
C LYS A 30 8.00 1.68 -7.08
N THR A 31 7.96 0.37 -6.84
CA THR A 31 7.18 -0.55 -7.68
C THR A 31 5.69 -0.24 -7.63
N LEU A 32 5.13 -0.06 -6.43
CA LEU A 32 3.69 0.21 -6.26
C LEU A 32 3.28 1.56 -6.88
N VAL A 33 4.13 2.59 -6.77
CA VAL A 33 3.92 3.86 -7.48
C VAL A 33 4.02 3.68 -9.00
N SER A 34 5.02 2.94 -9.49
CA SER A 34 5.17 2.70 -10.94
C SER A 34 4.01 1.92 -11.55
N GLN A 35 3.33 1.09 -10.75
CA GLN A 35 2.14 0.33 -11.14
C GLN A 35 0.84 1.11 -10.93
N GLY A 36 0.91 2.35 -10.44
CA GLY A 36 -0.27 3.17 -10.17
C GLY A 36 -1.11 2.70 -8.98
N LEU A 37 -0.58 1.83 -8.11
CA LEU A 37 -1.28 1.32 -6.92
C LEU A 37 -1.12 2.24 -5.71
N LEU A 38 -0.07 3.05 -5.69
CA LEU A 38 0.15 4.12 -4.71
C LEU A 38 0.36 5.46 -5.41
N GLU A 39 -0.04 6.54 -4.75
CA GLU A 39 0.32 7.91 -5.08
C GLU A 39 1.38 8.40 -4.09
N GLN A 40 2.47 8.97 -4.61
CA GLN A 40 3.42 9.72 -3.80
C GLN A 40 2.92 11.16 -3.69
N VAL A 41 2.78 11.64 -2.46
CA VAL A 41 2.38 13.01 -2.15
C VAL A 41 3.58 13.72 -1.53
N ASP A 42 4.05 14.76 -2.20
CA ASP A 42 5.09 15.63 -1.65
C ASP A 42 4.46 16.59 -0.66
N SER A 43 4.85 16.47 0.60
CA SER A 43 4.42 17.37 1.67
C SER A 43 5.64 17.86 2.43
N GLN A 44 5.95 19.16 2.28
CA GLN A 44 6.86 19.90 3.18
C GLN A 44 8.19 19.17 3.46
N GLY A 45 8.82 18.60 2.41
CA GLY A 45 10.12 17.93 2.52
C GLY A 45 10.07 16.46 2.97
N SER A 46 8.89 15.87 3.10
CA SER A 46 8.71 14.44 3.41
C SER A 46 7.90 13.72 2.33
N ASN A 47 8.40 12.56 1.89
CA ASN A 47 7.67 11.68 0.97
C ASN A 47 6.57 10.95 1.74
N LYS A 48 5.30 11.28 1.44
CA LYS A 48 4.14 10.52 1.90
C LYS A 48 3.60 9.65 0.78
N TYR A 49 2.95 8.55 1.15
CA TYR A 49 2.36 7.60 0.21
C TYR A 49 0.92 7.32 0.64
N LYS A 50 0.00 7.36 -0.31
CA LYS A 50 -1.40 6.98 -0.11
C LYS A 50 -1.82 5.96 -1.18
N ILE A 51 -2.79 5.11 -0.85
CA ILE A 51 -3.38 4.21 -1.83
C ILE A 51 -4.12 5.04 -2.88
N SER A 52 -3.80 4.80 -4.16
CA SER A 52 -4.49 5.41 -5.29
C SER A 52 -5.89 4.82 -5.44
N GLN A 53 -6.76 5.47 -6.21
CA GLN A 53 -8.08 4.91 -6.53
C GLN A 53 -7.97 3.51 -7.16
N THR A 54 -7.08 3.34 -8.14
CA THR A 54 -6.80 2.05 -8.78
C THR A 54 -6.27 1.01 -7.77
N GLY A 55 -5.46 1.43 -6.80
CA GLY A 55 -5.00 0.56 -5.71
C GLY A 55 -6.15 0.07 -4.82
N ARG A 56 -7.14 0.92 -4.53
CA ARG A 56 -8.35 0.52 -3.77
C ARG A 56 -9.17 -0.51 -4.54
N GLU A 57 -9.38 -0.28 -5.83
CA GLU A 57 -10.10 -1.20 -6.72
C GLU A 57 -9.38 -2.54 -6.84
N PHE A 58 -8.05 -2.53 -6.97
CA PHE A 58 -7.23 -3.72 -6.97
C PHE A 58 -7.40 -4.53 -5.68
N LEU A 59 -7.30 -3.90 -4.51
CA LEU A 59 -7.48 -4.58 -3.23
C LEU A 59 -8.90 -5.14 -3.09
N GLN A 60 -9.92 -4.41 -3.54
CA GLN A 60 -11.30 -4.91 -3.51
C GLN A 60 -11.47 -6.16 -4.39
N ALA A 61 -10.89 -6.17 -5.59
CA ALA A 61 -10.90 -7.32 -6.47
C ALA A 61 -10.11 -8.50 -5.88
N TYR A 62 -8.93 -8.21 -5.31
CA TYR A 62 -8.10 -9.20 -4.62
C TYR A 62 -8.87 -9.87 -3.47
N TYR A 63 -9.49 -9.10 -2.58
CA TYR A 63 -10.26 -9.66 -1.46
C TYR A 63 -11.45 -10.51 -1.93
N LYS A 64 -12.17 -10.07 -2.97
CA LYS A 64 -13.25 -10.87 -3.56
C LYS A 64 -12.71 -12.19 -4.12
N PHE A 65 -11.57 -12.13 -4.81
CA PHE A 65 -10.92 -13.31 -5.38
C PHE A 65 -10.41 -14.27 -4.29
N THR A 66 -9.76 -13.76 -3.24
CA THR A 66 -9.29 -14.59 -2.12
C THR A 66 -10.44 -15.25 -1.38
N SER A 67 -11.49 -14.49 -1.05
CA SER A 67 -12.67 -15.07 -0.40
C SER A 67 -13.37 -16.10 -1.29
N PHE A 68 -13.39 -15.88 -2.61
CA PHE A 68 -13.86 -16.88 -3.55
C PHE A 68 -13.00 -18.15 -3.47
N ALA A 69 -11.68 -18.05 -3.65
CA ALA A 69 -10.78 -19.19 -3.62
C ALA A 69 -10.84 -19.98 -2.30
N ASP A 70 -10.90 -19.28 -1.16
CA ASP A 70 -11.03 -19.87 0.17
C ASP A 70 -12.32 -20.70 0.28
N ASN A 71 -13.44 -20.20 -0.26
CA ASN A 71 -14.70 -20.94 -0.29
C ASN A 71 -14.65 -22.23 -1.14
N PHE A 72 -13.69 -22.32 -2.07
CA PHE A 72 -13.42 -23.52 -2.87
C PHE A 72 -12.25 -24.37 -2.33
N GLY A 73 -11.68 -24.00 -1.18
CA GLY A 73 -10.52 -24.70 -0.60
C GLY A 73 -9.24 -24.56 -1.44
N LEU A 74 -9.16 -23.52 -2.28
CA LEU A 74 -8.01 -23.24 -3.13
C LEU A 74 -7.07 -22.29 -2.40
N SER A 75 -5.79 -22.66 -2.30
CA SER A 75 -4.73 -21.80 -1.76
C SER A 75 -4.13 -20.93 -2.87
N ILE A 76 -4.06 -19.62 -2.63
CA ILE A 76 -3.47 -18.60 -3.53
C ILE A 76 -2.06 -18.23 -3.06
#